data_AF-D4H3T1-F1
#
_entry.id   AF-D4H3T1-F1
#
_cell.length_a   1.000
_cell.length_b   1.000
_cell.length_c   1.000
_cell.angle_alpha   90.00
_cell.angle_beta   90.00
_cell.angle_gamma   90.00
#
_symmetry.space_group_name_H-M   'P 1'
#
loop_
_entity.id
_entity.type
_entity.pdbx_description
1 polymer ?
#
loop_
_entity_poly.entity_id
_entity_poly.type
_entity_poly.pdbx_seq_one_letter_code
_entity_poly.pdbx_strand_id
1 'polypeptide(L)' 'MLKIEVFYDGTEDNETPLKAEEIREKYGNKVDLYLLDISEETAPAVYGTINPPAVVLDGKQVYKLEGASSLAGIVKNAIF' A
#
# COMPACT_ATOMS: atom_id res chain seq x y z
N MET A 1 -8.58 5.24 12.56
CA MET A 1 -7.31 5.21 11.81
C MET A 1 -7.62 4.60 10.47
N LEU A 2 -7.12 5.20 9.39
CA LEU A 2 -7.34 4.72 8.03
C LEU A 2 -6.52 3.45 7.80
N LYS A 3 -7.15 2.34 7.40
CA LYS A 3 -6.41 1.11 7.07
C LYS A 3 -5.86 1.22 5.65
N ILE A 4 -4.57 0.95 5.50
CA ILE A 4 -3.85 1.02 4.22
C ILE A 4 -3.13 -0.30 4.03
N GLU A 5 -3.47 -1.03 2.98
CA GLU A 5 -2.81 -2.28 2.61
C GLU A 5 -2.07 -2.07 1.30
N VAL A 6 -0.75 -2.22 1.32
CA VAL A 6 0.12 -2.03 0.17
C VAL A 6 0.59 -3.39 -0.32
N PHE A 7 0.28 -3.71 -1.56
CA PHE A 7 0.68 -4.92 -2.27
C PHE A 7 1.80 -4.56 -3.23
N TYR A 8 2.97 -5.18 -3.08
CA TYR A 8 4.13 -4.93 -3.93
C TYR A 8 4.82 -6.26 -4.26
N ASP A 9 5.65 -6.26 -5.29
CA ASP A 9 6.49 -7.43 -5.63
C ASP A 9 7.93 -7.13 -5.19
N GLY A 10 8.43 -7.78 -4.14
CA GLY A 10 9.79 -7.53 -3.65
C GLY A 10 10.90 -7.90 -4.63
N THR A 11 10.61 -8.71 -5.65
CA THR A 11 11.59 -9.05 -6.70
C THR A 11 11.77 -7.91 -7.72
N GLU A 12 10.75 -7.08 -7.92
CA GLU A 12 10.75 -5.97 -8.88
C GLU A 12 10.75 -4.58 -8.22
N ASP A 13 10.16 -4.43 -7.04
CA ASP A 13 9.89 -3.16 -6.35
C ASP A 13 10.42 -3.16 -4.92
N ASN A 14 11.63 -2.61 -4.77
CA ASN A 14 12.29 -2.42 -3.48
C ASN A 14 12.05 -1.02 -2.89
N GLU A 15 11.40 -0.11 -3.62
CA GLU A 15 11.20 1.28 -3.22
C GLU A 15 9.89 1.47 -2.45
N THR A 16 8.83 0.77 -2.85
CA THR A 16 7.53 0.80 -2.18
C THR A 16 7.59 0.44 -0.69
N PRO A 17 8.29 -0.62 -0.23
CA PRO A 17 8.40 -0.90 1.20
C PRO A 17 9.13 0.21 1.97
N LEU A 18 10.20 0.79 1.42
CA LEU A 18 10.89 1.93 2.04
C LEU A 18 9.95 3.12 2.20
N LYS A 19 9.16 3.42 1.17
CA LYS A 19 8.23 4.54 1.20
C LYS A 19 7.07 4.33 2.16
N ALA A 20 6.62 3.09 2.30
CA ALA A 20 5.58 2.72 3.24
C ALA A 20 6.04 2.87 4.70
N GLU A 21 7.29 2.53 5.02
CA GLU A 21 7.85 2.81 6.35
C GLU A 21 7.93 4.31 6.64
N GLU A 22 8.40 5.15 5.70
CA GLU A 22 8.39 6.61 5.87
C GLU A 22 6.98 7.16 6.17
N ILE A 23 5.95 6.58 5.54
CA ILE A 23 4.55 6.96 5.75
C ILE A 23 4.08 6.51 7.13
N ARG A 24 4.45 5.31 7.57
CA ARG A 24 4.15 4.81 8.91
C ARG A 24 4.78 5.68 9.98
N GLU A 25 6.03 6.11 9.81
CA GLU A 25 6.69 7.03 10.74
C GLU A 25 6.01 8.40 10.76
N LYS A 26 5.65 8.94 9.59
CA LYS A 26 5.08 10.28 9.47
C LYS A 26 3.62 10.38 9.89
N TYR A 27 2.83 9.33 9.66
CA TYR A 27 1.38 9.33 9.84
C TYR A 27 0.87 8.18 10.70
N GLY A 28 1.73 7.46 11.43
CA GLY A 28 1.34 6.25 12.19
C GLY A 28 0.28 6.48 13.27
N ASN A 29 0.00 7.73 13.65
CA ASN A 29 -1.13 8.09 14.51
C ASN A 29 -2.47 8.22 13.76
N LYS A 30 -2.46 8.24 12.42
CA LYS A 30 -3.62 8.41 11.55
C LYS A 30 -3.87 7.19 10.67
N VAL A 31 -2.82 6.48 10.26
CA VAL A 31 -2.89 5.33 9.35
C VAL A 31 -2.44 4.05 10.03
N ASP A 32 -3.09 2.96 9.69
CA ASP A 32 -2.67 1.60 10.02
C ASP A 32 -2.22 0.93 8.71
N LEU A 33 -0.90 0.86 8.51
CA LEU A 33 -0.29 0.47 7.24
C LEU A 33 0.21 -0.98 7.30
N TYR A 34 -0.29 -1.80 6.38
CA TYR A 34 0.11 -3.19 6.15
C TYR A 34 0.83 -3.28 4.80
N LEU A 35 1.95 -4.00 4.78
CA LEU A 35 2.71 -4.31 3.58
C LEU A 35 2.59 -5.80 3.30
N LEU A 36 2.29 -6.15 2.06
CA LEU A 36 2.26 -7.53 1.59
C LEU A 36 3.13 -7.67 0.35
N ASP A 37 4.12 -8.56 0.44
CA ASP A 37 4.94 -8.97 -0.67
C ASP A 37 4.25 -10.10 -1.45
N ILE A 38 3.82 -9.79 -2.67
CA ILE A 38 3.12 -10.74 -3.52
C ILE A 38 4.02 -11.78 -4.19
N SER A 39 5.35 -11.60 -4.10
CA SER A 39 6.31 -12.61 -4.51
C SER A 39 6.43 -13.76 -3.49
N GLU A 40 6.10 -13.49 -2.22
CA GLU A 40 6.14 -14.46 -1.12
C GLU A 40 4.75 -14.97 -0.73
N GLU A 41 3.74 -14.11 -0.76
CA GLU A 41 2.38 -14.43 -0.30
C GLU A 41 1.30 -13.97 -1.29
N THR A 42 0.23 -14.76 -1.45
CA THR A 42 -0.88 -14.36 -2.33
C THR A 42 -1.78 -13.34 -1.66
N ALA A 43 -2.14 -12.27 -2.38
CA ALA A 43 -3.08 -11.27 -1.90
C ALA A 43 -4.44 -11.89 -1.48
N PRO A 44 -5.10 -11.38 -0.42
CA PRO A 44 -6.37 -11.90 0.04
C PRO A 44 -7.46 -11.91 -1.06
N ALA A 45 -8.13 -13.04 -1.23
CA ALA A 45 -9.17 -13.22 -2.26
C ALA A 45 -10.35 -12.24 -2.13
N VAL A 46 -10.55 -11.64 -0.95
CA VAL A 46 -11.59 -10.62 -0.69
C VAL A 46 -11.45 -9.39 -1.59
N TYR A 47 -10.24 -9.12 -2.09
CA TYR A 47 -9.99 -7.99 -2.99
C TYR A 47 -10.12 -8.34 -4.48
N GLY A 48 -10.43 -9.61 -4.81
CA GLY A 48 -10.49 -10.08 -6.19
C GLY A 48 -9.11 -10.07 -6.85
N THR A 49 -9.06 -9.71 -8.14
CA THR A 49 -7.80 -9.59 -8.88
C THR A 49 -7.15 -8.24 -8.57
N ILE A 50 -6.12 -8.25 -7.74
CA ILE A 50 -5.19 -7.14 -7.58
C ILE A 50 -4.04 -7.33 -8.57
N ASN A 51 -3.65 -6.25 -9.26
CA ASN A 51 -2.42 -6.20 -10.06
C ASN A 51 -1.40 -5.31 -9.33
N PRO A 52 -0.43 -5.91 -8.61
CA PRO A 52 0.62 -5.16 -7.93
C PRO A 52 1.56 -4.44 -8.92
N PRO A 53 2.21 -3.34 -8.48
CA PRO A 53 2.08 -2.72 -7.17
C PRO A 53 0.73 -1.97 -7.02
N ALA A 54 0.07 -2.14 -5.88
CA ALA A 54 -1.29 -1.63 -5.62
C ALA A 54 -1.50 -1.28 -4.15
N VAL A 55 -2.47 -0.43 -3.86
CA VAL A 55 -2.85 0.02 -2.52
C VAL A 55 -4.34 -0.15 -2.34
N VAL A 56 -4.75 -0.69 -1.20
CA VAL A 56 -6.14 -0.80 -0.78
C VAL A 56 -6.36 0.08 0.44
N LEU A 57 -7.34 0.98 0.35
CA LEU A 57 -7.77 1.84 1.44
C LEU A 57 -9.07 1.32 2.05
N ASP A 58 -9.07 1.09 3.37
CA ASP A 58 -10.19 0.58 4.17
C ASP A 58 -10.88 -0.68 3.60
N GLY A 59 -10.13 -1.51 2.85
CA GLY A 59 -10.65 -2.70 2.19
C GLY A 59 -11.69 -2.42 1.09
N LYS A 60 -11.83 -1.17 0.63
CA LYS A 60 -12.89 -0.74 -0.30
C LYS A 60 -12.36 -0.14 -1.60
N GLN A 61 -11.29 0.65 -1.52
CA GLN A 61 -10.79 1.39 -2.68
C GLN A 61 -9.42 0.85 -3.05
N VAL A 62 -9.31 0.32 -4.27
CA VAL A 62 -8.04 -0.19 -4.81
C VAL A 62 -7.46 0.86 -5.75
N TYR A 63 -6.20 1.22 -5.54
CA TYR A 63 -5.42 2.13 -6.35
C TYR A 63 -4.21 1.41 -6.90
N LYS A 64 -3.97 1.51 -8.20
CA LYS A 64 -2.72 1.04 -8.80
C LYS A 64 -1.60 2.02 -8.45
N LEU A 65 -0.43 1.51 -8.10
CA LEU A 65 0.78 2.32 -7.93
C LEU A 65 1.51 2.41 -9.28
N GLU A 66 1.70 3.63 -9.76
CA GLU A 66 2.57 3.92 -10.92
C GLU A 66 4.03 4.16 -10.45
N GLY A 67 4.38 3.67 -9.26
CA GLY A 67 5.68 3.83 -8.58
C GLY A 67 5.55 4.33 -7.13
N ALA A 68 6.61 4.15 -6.33
CA ALA A 68 6.63 4.44 -4.90
C ALA A 68 6.23 5.89 -4.55
N SER A 69 6.54 6.85 -5.41
CA SER A 69 6.16 8.26 -5.22
C SER A 69 4.64 8.48 -5.18
N SER A 70 3.87 7.65 -5.87
CA SER A 70 2.40 7.74 -5.92
C SER A 70 1.76 7.36 -4.60
N LEU A 71 2.40 6.47 -3.82
CA LEU A 71 1.90 6.00 -2.53
C LEU A 71 1.68 7.17 -1.57
N ALA A 72 2.67 8.05 -1.42
CA ALA A 72 2.57 9.19 -0.51
C ALA A 72 1.43 10.16 -0.89
N GLY A 73 1.17 10.33 -2.19
CA GLY A 73 0.06 11.15 -2.69
C GLY A 73 -1.31 10.55 -2.36
N ILE A 74 -1.48 9.24 -2.61
CA ILE A 74 -2.70 8.49 -2.28
C ILE A 74 -2.98 8.57 -0.78
N VAL A 75 -1.98 8.27 0.05
CA VAL A 75 -2.15 8.32 1.52
C VAL A 75 -2.49 9.73 1.98
N LYS A 76 -1.80 10.76 1.48
CA LYS A 76 -2.07 12.15 1.86
C LYS A 76 -3.50 12.57 1.51
N ASN A 77 -3.98 12.24 0.31
CA ASN A 77 -5.33 12.57 -0.12
C ASN A 77 -6.42 11.78 0.63
N ALA A 78 -6.07 10.65 1.24
CA ALA A 78 -7.01 9.85 2.00
C ALA A 78 -7.16 10.28 3.46
N ILE A 79 -6.17 10.98 4.03
CA ILE A 79 -6.17 11.44 5.43
C ILE A 79 -6.50 12.93 5.63
N PHE A 80 -6.63 13.70 4.54
CA PHE A 80 -6.94 15.13 4.53
C PHE A 80 -8.10 15.42 3.59
#